data_AF-A0A6G0WY47-F1
#
_entry.id   AF-A0A6G0WY47-F1
#
_cell.length_a   1.000
_cell.length_b   1.000
_cell.length_c   1.000
_cell.angle_alpha   90.00
_cell.angle_beta   90.00
_cell.angle_gamma   90.00
#
_symmetry.space_group_name_H-M   'P 1'
#
loop_
_entity.id
_entity.type
_entity.pdbx_description
1 polymer ?
#
loop_
_entity_poly.entity_id
_entity_poly.type
_entity_poly.pdbx_seq_one_letter_code
_entity_poly.pdbx_strand_id
1 'polypeptide(L)'
;MLRRRLVYTFAYVKGVVTTIYLVSQVVLLHAADDAQKRTSHVYAPELVILAYSFLAALYVGTLVQYGWTECQDCLWLTNRTKVYPMARRLKPRNRLDVAYACLVRLVSSDVFVVAFNTFELTCQSYEAFELSTKLVDRSLVSVYISLVALHAIVKPCFWQSKHSTTNVVLLTWMSSWISFSLSCLVHFFGLILPLLHYKFVDSTMVSSPRWLTHYILYVRYNFVTSLTDLIAKVVCQLGSLVSLWRLVGHVELLAALQKHPRPYSTLNRASPSRTGLNVYLLVSVAWGITLFANCQCMFVHVNCPFLGHQDVDLELQARQLGSNVFAIVVSRCDLHDGIANSTLRQFEQLYFLGIHFTNMTSWDGQLPPSINFLAVSYSQLTTLPSILEANLPSSMVALRLSNLPLHSLEIPPSWSLVRDLRLVNVSRVVFYPTTLTSFDFVELRLAWNNLTSFPLGIEPMNNLAILDVSGNALDQFPQSLLSRGVQVVACGNAVDLTEFLGPVGKKIFESSWSANCAAPCAPACFPCMLGDHECHLECFDPSCNYDDGDCDYFGFDK
;
A
#
# COMPACT_ATOMS: atom_id res chain seq x y z
N MET A 1 -21.61 34.63 3.97
CA MET A 1 -21.07 34.19 2.66
C MET A 1 -19.79 33.36 2.79
N LEU A 2 -18.77 33.80 3.56
CA LEU A 2 -17.49 33.06 3.71
C LEU A 2 -17.66 31.60 4.19
N ARG A 3 -18.47 31.38 5.24
CA ARG A 3 -18.76 30.01 5.76
C ARG A 3 -19.41 29.09 4.72
N ARG A 4 -20.24 29.63 3.81
CA ARG A 4 -20.91 28.86 2.75
C ARG A 4 -19.88 28.38 1.73
N ARG A 5 -19.00 29.29 1.25
CA ARG A 5 -17.93 28.94 0.30
C ARG A 5 -17.00 27.87 0.85
N LEU A 6 -16.52 28.03 2.09
CA LEU A 6 -15.64 27.03 2.72
C LEU A 6 -16.24 25.63 2.76
N VAL A 7 -17.54 25.51 3.05
CA VAL A 7 -18.24 24.22 3.07
C VAL A 7 -18.38 23.61 1.68
N TYR A 8 -18.68 24.40 0.64
CA TYR A 8 -18.72 23.88 -0.74
C TYR A 8 -17.34 23.50 -1.25
N THR A 9 -16.29 24.28 -0.95
CA THR A 9 -14.91 23.90 -1.27
C THR A 9 -14.53 22.58 -0.59
N PHE A 10 -14.85 22.43 0.71
CA PHE A 10 -14.64 21.18 1.41
C PHE A 10 -15.44 20.02 0.80
N ALA A 11 -16.71 20.24 0.43
CA ALA A 11 -17.55 19.25 -0.23
C ALA A 11 -16.97 18.79 -1.57
N TYR A 12 -16.46 19.74 -2.35
CA TYR A 12 -15.84 19.48 -3.64
C TYR A 12 -14.55 18.67 -3.49
N VAL A 13 -13.63 19.11 -2.61
CA VAL A 13 -12.38 18.39 -2.32
C VAL A 13 -12.66 16.98 -1.83
N LYS A 14 -13.58 16.83 -0.85
CA LYS A 14 -13.98 15.52 -0.32
C LYS A 14 -14.53 14.61 -1.41
N GLY A 15 -15.42 15.13 -2.26
CA GLY A 15 -16.00 14.35 -3.36
C GLY A 15 -14.95 13.89 -4.37
N VAL A 16 -14.07 14.80 -4.82
CA VAL A 16 -13.02 14.47 -5.80
C VAL A 16 -12.06 13.42 -5.26
N VAL A 17 -11.51 13.64 -4.06
CA VAL A 17 -10.54 12.72 -3.46
C VAL A 17 -11.17 11.34 -3.21
N THR A 18 -12.41 11.29 -2.73
CA THR A 18 -13.10 10.01 -2.50
C THR A 18 -13.42 9.27 -3.79
N THR A 19 -13.82 9.99 -4.85
CA THR A 19 -14.02 9.39 -6.18
C THR A 19 -12.71 8.81 -6.72
N ILE A 20 -11.61 9.55 -6.66
CA ILE A 20 -10.30 9.05 -7.10
C ILE A 20 -9.94 7.79 -6.32
N TYR A 21 -10.05 7.83 -5.00
CA TYR A 21 -9.77 6.67 -4.15
C TYR A 21 -10.59 5.43 -4.54
N LEU A 22 -11.92 5.55 -4.68
CA LEU A 22 -12.78 4.42 -5.04
C LEU A 22 -12.48 3.88 -6.43
N VAL A 23 -12.22 4.75 -7.42
CA VAL A 23 -11.82 4.34 -8.77
C VAL A 23 -10.47 3.62 -8.73
N SER A 24 -9.50 4.13 -7.96
CA SER A 24 -8.21 3.47 -7.78
C SER A 24 -8.36 2.06 -7.20
N GLN A 25 -9.26 1.84 -6.24
CA GLN A 25 -9.54 0.49 -5.71
C GLN A 25 -10.11 -0.45 -6.78
N VAL A 26 -11.00 0.04 -7.64
CA VAL A 26 -11.54 -0.75 -8.76
C VAL A 26 -10.43 -1.12 -9.74
N VAL A 27 -9.56 -0.16 -10.09
CA VAL A 27 -8.42 -0.41 -10.98
C VAL A 27 -7.45 -1.44 -10.38
N LEU A 28 -7.14 -1.34 -9.09
CA LEU A 28 -6.26 -2.29 -8.40
C LEU A 28 -6.84 -3.71 -8.41
N LEU A 29 -8.14 -3.88 -8.22
CA LEU A 29 -8.80 -5.19 -8.29
C LEU A 29 -8.78 -5.81 -9.70
N HIS A 30 -8.85 -4.98 -10.74
CA HIS A 30 -8.72 -5.45 -12.13
C HIS A 30 -7.27 -5.80 -12.49
N ALA A 31 -6.31 -5.02 -11.97
CA ALA A 31 -4.90 -5.22 -12.23
C ALA A 31 -4.28 -6.40 -11.45
N ALA A 32 -4.94 -6.88 -10.39
CA ALA A 32 -4.43 -7.99 -9.59
C ALA A 32 -4.64 -9.35 -10.28
N ASP A 33 -3.58 -10.16 -10.32
CA ASP A 33 -3.61 -11.51 -10.88
C ASP A 33 -4.37 -12.50 -9.97
N ASP A 34 -4.81 -13.63 -10.53
CA ASP A 34 -5.57 -14.65 -9.79
C ASP A 34 -4.78 -15.26 -8.62
N ALA A 35 -3.45 -15.33 -8.73
CA ALA A 35 -2.59 -15.75 -7.64
C ALA A 35 -2.58 -14.72 -6.49
N GLN A 36 -2.50 -13.43 -6.81
CA GLN A 36 -2.53 -12.34 -5.84
C GLN A 36 -3.90 -12.23 -5.15
N LYS A 37 -4.99 -12.40 -5.91
CA LYS A 37 -6.36 -12.42 -5.38
C LYS A 37 -6.57 -13.59 -4.41
N ARG A 38 -6.04 -14.77 -4.72
CA ARG A 38 -6.11 -15.95 -3.85
C ARG A 38 -5.29 -15.80 -2.57
N THR A 39 -4.04 -15.36 -2.69
CA THR A 39 -3.14 -15.15 -1.53
C THR A 39 -3.60 -14.03 -0.61
N SER A 40 -4.34 -13.05 -1.15
CA SER A 40 -4.95 -11.97 -0.37
C SER A 40 -6.37 -12.27 0.10
N HIS A 41 -6.88 -13.49 -0.15
CA HIS A 41 -8.24 -13.93 0.21
C HIS A 41 -9.35 -12.96 -0.26
N VAL A 42 -9.24 -12.42 -1.48
CA VAL A 42 -10.21 -11.45 -2.02
C VAL A 42 -11.60 -12.09 -2.11
N TYR A 43 -12.58 -11.48 -1.44
CA TYR A 43 -13.97 -11.91 -1.39
C TYR A 43 -14.78 -11.28 -2.52
N ALA A 44 -15.39 -12.13 -3.36
CA ALA A 44 -16.37 -11.75 -4.39
C ALA A 44 -15.97 -10.48 -5.19
N PRO A 45 -14.86 -10.49 -5.96
CA PRO A 45 -14.29 -9.30 -6.58
C PRO A 45 -15.29 -8.52 -7.45
N GLU A 46 -16.15 -9.22 -8.21
CA GLU A 46 -17.20 -8.61 -9.04
C GLU A 46 -18.21 -7.79 -8.21
N LEU A 47 -18.61 -8.31 -7.04
CA LEU A 47 -19.54 -7.62 -6.15
C LEU A 47 -18.88 -6.36 -5.56
N VAL A 48 -17.60 -6.44 -5.19
CA VAL A 48 -16.83 -5.33 -4.66
C VAL A 48 -16.66 -4.24 -5.72
N ILE A 49 -16.30 -4.62 -6.95
CA ILE A 49 -16.19 -3.71 -8.10
C ILE A 49 -17.49 -2.97 -8.33
N LEU A 50 -18.63 -3.68 -8.32
CA LEU A 50 -19.94 -3.08 -8.51
C LEU A 50 -20.29 -2.11 -7.37
N ALA A 51 -20.04 -2.51 -6.12
CA ALA A 51 -20.31 -1.67 -4.95
C ALA A 51 -19.46 -0.38 -4.95
N TYR A 52 -18.16 -0.48 -5.24
CA TYR A 52 -17.26 0.68 -5.28
C TYR A 52 -17.53 1.59 -6.48
N SER A 53 -17.87 1.02 -7.64
CA SER A 53 -18.28 1.79 -8.82
C SER A 53 -19.57 2.57 -8.56
N PHE A 54 -20.54 1.94 -7.89
CA PHE A 54 -21.79 2.61 -7.49
C PHE A 54 -21.53 3.75 -6.49
N LEU A 55 -20.70 3.51 -5.46
CA LEU A 55 -20.31 4.55 -4.51
C LEU A 55 -19.59 5.71 -5.21
N ALA A 56 -18.67 5.43 -6.13
CA ALA A 56 -17.97 6.45 -6.91
C ALA A 56 -18.97 7.29 -7.72
N ALA A 57 -19.95 6.65 -8.36
CA ALA A 57 -21.01 7.35 -9.10
C ALA A 57 -21.88 8.24 -8.19
N LEU A 58 -22.18 7.83 -6.95
CA LEU A 58 -22.89 8.67 -5.98
C LEU A 58 -22.09 9.92 -5.60
N TYR A 59 -20.78 9.79 -5.41
CA TYR A 59 -19.90 10.94 -5.14
C TYR A 59 -19.80 11.88 -6.36
N VAL A 60 -19.69 11.34 -7.57
CA VAL A 60 -19.73 12.14 -8.81
C VAL A 60 -21.07 12.86 -8.96
N GLY A 61 -22.20 12.18 -8.73
CA GLY A 61 -23.52 12.80 -8.75
C GLY A 61 -23.64 13.95 -7.75
N THR A 62 -23.06 13.78 -6.56
CA THR A 62 -23.00 14.82 -5.53
C THR A 62 -22.15 16.02 -5.99
N LEU A 63 -21.01 15.79 -6.65
CA LEU A 63 -20.16 16.86 -7.23
C LEU A 63 -20.88 17.62 -8.35
N VAL A 64 -21.57 16.91 -9.25
CA VAL A 64 -22.34 17.53 -10.34
C VAL A 64 -23.46 18.39 -9.77
N GLN A 65 -24.19 17.88 -8.78
CA GLN A 65 -25.25 18.62 -8.10
C GLN A 65 -24.73 19.92 -7.47
N TYR A 66 -23.60 19.88 -6.77
CA TYR A 66 -23.03 21.07 -6.11
C TYR A 66 -22.38 22.04 -7.12
N GLY A 67 -21.68 21.54 -8.13
CA GLY A 67 -21.10 22.36 -9.20
C GLY A 67 -22.15 23.08 -10.04
N TRP A 68 -23.30 22.45 -10.29
CA TRP A 68 -24.44 23.10 -10.94
C TRP A 68 -25.04 24.24 -10.10
N THR A 69 -25.16 24.07 -8.79
CA THR A 69 -25.71 25.14 -7.92
C THR A 69 -24.82 26.38 -7.83
N GLU A 70 -23.50 26.22 -7.90
CA GLU A 70 -22.55 27.35 -7.90
C GLU A 70 -22.57 28.10 -9.23
N CYS A 71 -22.75 27.39 -10.35
CA CYS A 71 -22.88 27.98 -11.69
C CYS A 71 -24.21 28.72 -11.89
N GLN A 72 -25.30 28.25 -11.27
CA GLN A 72 -26.59 28.93 -11.29
C GLN A 72 -26.60 30.24 -10.50
N ASP A 73 -25.90 30.31 -9.35
CA ASP A 73 -25.75 31.55 -8.57
C ASP A 73 -24.97 32.65 -9.36
N CYS A 74 -24.19 32.30 -10.39
CA CYS A 74 -23.53 33.26 -11.31
C CYS A 74 -24.42 33.79 -12.45
N LEU A 75 -25.46 33.04 -12.85
CA LEU A 75 -26.34 33.38 -13.98
C LEU A 75 -27.73 33.90 -13.56
N TRP A 76 -28.15 33.70 -12.31
CA TRP A 76 -29.53 33.95 -11.86
C TRP A 76 -29.73 35.13 -10.89
N LEU A 77 -28.85 36.13 -10.92
CA LEU A 77 -29.08 37.40 -10.20
C LEU A 77 -30.30 38.22 -10.70
N THR A 78 -31.08 37.74 -11.68
CA THR A 78 -32.21 38.48 -12.25
C THR A 78 -33.59 37.86 -12.13
N ASN A 79 -33.81 36.64 -11.61
CA ASN A 79 -35.19 36.23 -11.36
C ASN A 79 -35.42 35.33 -10.15
N ARG A 80 -36.25 35.87 -9.26
CA ARG A 80 -36.71 35.28 -8.00
C ARG A 80 -37.54 34.02 -8.25
N THR A 81 -37.58 33.19 -7.22
CA THR A 81 -38.48 32.04 -6.98
C THR A 81 -38.05 30.69 -7.55
N LYS A 82 -37.07 30.05 -6.90
CA LYS A 82 -37.05 28.58 -6.67
C LYS A 82 -36.07 28.26 -5.55
N VAL A 83 -36.53 28.51 -4.33
CA VAL A 83 -35.92 27.92 -3.13
C VAL A 83 -36.27 26.43 -3.19
N TYR A 84 -35.27 25.56 -3.32
CA TYR A 84 -35.43 24.12 -3.14
C TYR A 84 -36.10 23.85 -1.78
N PRO A 85 -37.30 23.23 -1.73
CA PRO A 85 -37.92 22.92 -0.47
C PRO A 85 -37.53 21.49 -0.07
N MET A 86 -36.47 21.36 0.74
CA MET A 86 -36.45 20.25 1.69
C MET A 86 -37.64 20.46 2.64
N ALA A 87 -38.68 19.66 2.47
CA ALA A 87 -39.81 19.49 3.38
C ALA A 87 -40.90 20.59 3.45
N ARG A 88 -41.39 21.14 2.33
CA ARG A 88 -42.76 21.70 2.29
C ARG A 88 -43.58 21.28 1.06
N ARG A 89 -44.49 20.33 1.31
CA ARG A 89 -45.68 19.95 0.53
C ARG A 89 -45.44 19.70 -0.97
N LEU A 90 -44.77 18.60 -1.29
CA LEU A 90 -45.09 17.87 -2.53
C LEU A 90 -46.39 17.11 -2.26
N LYS A 91 -47.49 17.47 -2.95
CA LYS A 91 -48.63 16.55 -3.11
C LYS A 91 -48.09 15.36 -3.94
N PRO A 92 -48.06 14.13 -3.41
CA PRO A 92 -47.49 13.01 -4.15
C PRO A 92 -48.35 12.75 -5.38
N ARG A 93 -47.72 12.70 -6.56
CA ARG A 93 -48.44 12.55 -7.85
C ARG A 93 -48.52 11.07 -8.24
N ASN A 94 -47.52 10.26 -7.88
CA ASN A 94 -47.45 8.81 -8.16
C ASN A 94 -47.01 7.97 -6.92
N ARG A 95 -47.18 6.63 -6.97
CA ARG A 95 -46.77 5.69 -5.90
C ARG A 95 -45.28 5.77 -5.55
N LEU A 96 -44.42 6.07 -6.52
CA LEU A 96 -42.98 6.28 -6.33
C LEU A 96 -42.68 7.52 -5.47
N ASP A 97 -43.47 8.60 -5.60
CA ASP A 97 -43.30 9.80 -4.77
C ASP A 97 -43.68 9.55 -3.32
N VAL A 98 -44.68 8.70 -3.08
CA VAL A 98 -45.11 8.28 -1.73
C VAL A 98 -44.04 7.41 -1.09
N ALA A 99 -43.51 6.43 -1.84
CA ALA A 99 -42.42 5.58 -1.37
C ALA A 99 -41.17 6.42 -1.05
N TYR A 100 -40.79 7.33 -1.95
CA TYR A 100 -39.68 8.26 -1.74
C TYR A 100 -39.90 9.17 -0.52
N ALA A 101 -41.07 9.77 -0.36
CA ALA A 101 -41.38 10.61 0.80
C ALA A 101 -41.39 9.82 2.12
N CYS A 102 -41.81 8.55 2.09
CA CYS A 102 -41.75 7.64 3.23
C CYS A 102 -40.30 7.29 3.59
N LEU A 103 -39.49 6.98 2.59
CA LEU A 103 -38.06 6.67 2.73
C LEU A 103 -37.28 7.88 3.28
N VAL A 104 -37.54 9.08 2.74
CA VAL A 104 -36.97 10.34 3.26
C VAL A 104 -37.39 10.60 4.71
N ARG A 105 -38.65 10.37 5.07
CA ARG A 105 -39.11 10.49 6.47
C ARG A 105 -38.45 9.47 7.40
N LEU A 106 -38.32 8.22 6.96
CA LEU A 106 -37.68 7.14 7.73
C LEU A 106 -36.21 7.48 7.99
N VAL A 107 -35.47 7.85 6.94
CA VAL A 107 -34.04 8.21 7.00
C VAL A 107 -33.80 9.50 7.79
N SER A 108 -34.79 10.38 7.86
CA SER A 108 -34.73 11.63 8.63
C SER A 108 -35.19 11.49 10.09
N SER A 109 -35.66 10.31 10.51
CA SER A 109 -36.10 10.09 11.91
C SER A 109 -34.90 10.06 12.86
N ASP A 110 -35.01 10.70 14.02
CA ASP A 110 -33.93 10.73 15.02
C ASP A 110 -33.47 9.30 15.41
N VAL A 111 -34.39 8.34 15.47
CA VAL A 111 -34.11 6.93 15.76
C VAL A 111 -33.23 6.29 14.68
N PHE A 112 -33.57 6.48 13.40
CA PHE A 112 -32.76 5.95 12.30
C PHE A 112 -31.37 6.58 12.29
N VAL A 113 -31.29 7.91 12.52
CA VAL A 113 -30.01 8.62 12.57
C VAL A 113 -29.11 8.06 13.66
N VAL A 114 -29.65 7.81 14.86
CA VAL A 114 -28.89 7.20 15.96
C VAL A 114 -28.47 5.77 15.61
N ALA A 115 -29.40 4.94 15.14
CA ALA A 115 -29.11 3.55 14.78
C ALA A 115 -28.02 3.44 13.70
N PHE A 116 -28.14 4.23 12.63
CA PHE A 116 -27.14 4.27 11.56
C PHE A 116 -25.79 4.78 12.06
N ASN A 117 -25.77 5.84 12.85
CA ASN A 117 -24.55 6.40 13.41
C ASN A 117 -23.82 5.41 14.32
N THR A 118 -24.56 4.62 15.11
CA THR A 118 -24.03 3.55 15.95
C THR A 118 -23.46 2.43 15.09
N PHE A 119 -24.21 1.98 14.09
CA PHE A 119 -23.76 0.93 13.18
C PHE A 119 -22.49 1.33 12.40
N GLU A 120 -22.44 2.57 11.90
CA GLU A 120 -21.24 3.14 11.26
C GLU A 120 -20.02 3.11 12.18
N LEU A 121 -20.21 3.46 13.46
CA LEU A 121 -19.11 3.43 14.42
C LEU A 121 -18.66 2.00 14.72
N THR A 122 -19.58 1.04 14.80
CA THR A 122 -19.24 -0.38 14.93
C THR A 122 -18.40 -0.84 13.74
N CYS A 123 -18.77 -0.46 12.53
CA CYS A 123 -17.98 -0.74 11.32
C CYS A 123 -16.59 -0.09 11.39
N GLN A 124 -16.50 1.18 11.79
CA GLN A 124 -15.20 1.87 11.97
C GLN A 124 -14.33 1.21 13.05
N SER A 125 -14.94 0.67 14.10
CA SER A 125 -14.22 -0.05 15.17
C SER A 125 -13.75 -1.42 14.70
N TYR A 126 -14.52 -2.09 13.84
CA TYR A 126 -14.10 -3.31 13.16
C TYR A 126 -12.89 -3.04 12.26
N GLU A 127 -12.94 -2.01 11.42
CA GLU A 127 -11.80 -1.61 10.59
C GLU A 127 -10.57 -1.25 11.42
N ALA A 128 -10.74 -0.55 12.55
CA ALA A 128 -9.64 -0.25 13.46
C ALA A 128 -8.99 -1.51 14.05
N PHE A 129 -9.79 -2.53 14.38
CA PHE A 129 -9.30 -3.83 14.85
C PHE A 129 -8.52 -4.57 13.76
N GLU A 130 -9.10 -4.71 12.58
CA GLU A 130 -8.44 -5.34 11.42
C GLU A 130 -7.14 -4.62 11.07
N LEU A 131 -7.15 -3.28 11.06
CA LEU A 131 -5.98 -2.47 10.76
C LEU A 131 -4.88 -2.66 11.82
N SER A 132 -5.23 -2.74 13.11
CA SER A 132 -4.27 -2.98 14.20
C SER A 132 -3.64 -4.37 14.19
N THR A 133 -4.33 -5.36 13.61
CA THR A 133 -3.88 -6.76 13.57
C THR A 133 -3.19 -7.14 12.26
N LYS A 134 -3.34 -6.33 11.20
CA LYS A 134 -2.80 -6.61 9.86
C LYS A 134 -1.69 -5.65 9.41
N LEU A 135 -1.53 -4.47 10.01
CA LEU A 135 -0.51 -3.49 9.62
C LEU A 135 0.64 -3.39 10.63
N VAL A 136 1.82 -3.06 10.12
CA VAL A 136 3.05 -2.84 10.92
C VAL A 136 3.24 -1.37 11.30
N ASP A 137 2.70 -0.44 10.50
CA ASP A 137 2.87 1.00 10.73
C ASP A 137 2.07 1.45 11.96
N ARG A 138 2.76 1.52 13.09
CA ARG A 138 2.21 1.96 14.39
C ARG A 138 1.66 3.37 14.34
N SER A 139 2.27 4.26 13.55
CA SER A 139 1.85 5.66 13.45
C SER A 139 0.50 5.74 12.75
N LEU A 140 0.36 5.05 11.62
CA LEU A 140 -0.89 5.01 10.86
C LEU A 140 -2.01 4.35 11.68
N VAL A 141 -1.73 3.21 12.33
CA VAL A 141 -2.69 2.53 13.22
C VAL A 141 -3.15 3.46 14.34
N SER A 142 -2.21 4.15 14.99
CA SER A 142 -2.51 5.09 16.09
C SER A 142 -3.37 6.27 15.62
N VAL A 143 -3.08 6.82 14.44
CA VAL A 143 -3.88 7.89 13.84
C VAL A 143 -5.30 7.41 13.54
N TYR A 144 -5.46 6.23 12.95
CA TYR A 144 -6.78 5.67 12.62
C TYR A 144 -7.62 5.44 13.88
N ILE A 145 -7.06 4.75 14.89
CA ILE A 145 -7.75 4.50 16.17
C ILE A 145 -8.13 5.82 16.86
N SER A 146 -7.22 6.80 16.87
CA SER A 146 -7.48 8.12 17.44
C SER A 146 -8.64 8.84 16.75
N LEU A 147 -8.74 8.72 15.42
CA LEU A 147 -9.86 9.27 14.65
C LEU A 147 -11.17 8.55 14.96
N VAL A 148 -11.18 7.22 15.13
CA VAL A 148 -12.38 6.47 15.55
C VAL A 148 -12.83 6.90 16.94
N ALA A 149 -11.91 7.04 17.89
CA ALA A 149 -12.19 7.52 19.23
C ALA A 149 -12.72 8.97 19.22
N LEU A 150 -12.14 9.84 18.38
CA LEU A 150 -12.64 11.20 18.20
C LEU A 150 -14.04 11.20 17.59
N HIS A 151 -14.32 10.33 16.62
CA HIS A 151 -15.64 10.23 16.00
C HIS A 151 -16.70 9.76 17.01
N ALA A 152 -16.32 8.80 17.84
CA ALA A 152 -17.12 8.31 18.95
C ALA A 152 -17.53 9.45 19.90
N ILE A 153 -16.64 10.39 20.19
CA ILE A 153 -16.92 11.55 21.06
C ILE A 153 -17.81 12.58 20.36
N VAL A 154 -17.53 12.89 19.09
CA VAL A 154 -18.22 13.97 18.36
C VAL A 154 -19.71 13.67 18.15
N LYS A 155 -20.10 12.41 17.88
CA LYS A 155 -21.50 12.05 17.56
C LYS A 155 -22.49 12.31 18.72
N PRO A 156 -22.22 11.92 19.98
CA PRO A 156 -23.07 12.27 21.12
C PRO A 156 -23.12 13.77 21.43
N CYS A 157 -22.03 14.52 21.19
CA CYS A 157 -21.95 15.95 21.49
C CYS A 157 -22.97 16.79 20.69
N PHE A 158 -23.39 16.35 19.49
CA PHE A 158 -24.49 16.97 18.75
C PHE A 158 -25.78 17.08 19.54
N TRP A 159 -26.06 16.09 20.38
CA TRP A 159 -27.31 16.00 21.12
C TRP A 159 -27.29 16.83 22.40
N GLN A 160 -26.10 17.18 22.90
CA GLN A 160 -25.90 17.93 24.14
C GLN A 160 -25.76 19.44 23.92
N SER A 161 -25.42 19.90 22.71
CA SER A 161 -25.27 21.33 22.42
C SER A 161 -26.61 22.07 22.48
N LYS A 162 -26.91 22.66 23.64
CA LYS A 162 -28.05 23.57 23.87
C LYS A 162 -27.90 24.95 23.22
N HIS A 163 -26.81 25.24 22.49
CA HIS A 163 -26.47 26.58 21.99
C HIS A 163 -26.31 26.67 20.46
N SER A 164 -26.56 27.90 19.96
CA SER A 164 -26.21 28.52 18.67
C SER A 164 -26.11 27.63 17.44
N THR A 165 -26.81 28.00 16.37
CA THR A 165 -26.74 27.37 15.05
C THR A 165 -25.32 27.29 14.47
N THR A 166 -24.37 28.10 14.97
CA THR A 166 -22.94 28.00 14.60
C THR A 166 -22.28 26.73 15.16
N ASN A 167 -22.65 26.30 16.36
CA ASN A 167 -22.08 25.10 16.99
C ASN A 167 -22.51 23.83 16.24
N VAL A 168 -23.75 23.80 15.74
CA VAL A 168 -24.28 22.67 14.96
C VAL A 168 -23.51 22.50 13.65
N VAL A 169 -23.23 23.59 12.93
CA VAL A 169 -22.45 23.55 11.67
C VAL A 169 -21.01 23.11 11.92
N LEU A 170 -20.37 23.58 13.00
CA LEU A 170 -19.01 23.18 13.33
C LEU A 170 -18.95 21.69 13.67
N LEU A 171 -19.88 21.18 14.48
CA LEU A 171 -19.95 19.76 14.82
C LEU A 171 -20.21 18.89 13.58
N THR A 172 -21.14 19.27 12.69
CA THR A 172 -21.41 18.53 11.44
C THR A 172 -20.20 18.53 10.52
N TRP A 173 -19.45 19.62 10.49
CA TRP A 173 -18.22 19.70 9.72
C TRP A 173 -17.14 18.79 10.30
N MET A 174 -16.91 18.80 11.61
CA MET A 174 -15.95 17.91 12.28
C MET A 174 -16.30 16.44 12.07
N SER A 175 -17.57 16.05 12.25
CA SER A 175 -17.99 14.67 11.96
C SER A 175 -17.77 14.29 10.50
N SER A 176 -18.04 15.20 9.56
CA SER A 176 -17.80 14.95 8.13
C SER A 176 -16.32 14.86 7.76
N TRP A 177 -15.45 15.59 8.47
CA TRP A 177 -14.00 15.54 8.29
C TRP A 177 -13.41 14.25 8.87
N ILE A 178 -13.85 13.84 10.06
CA ILE A 178 -13.39 12.59 10.69
C ILE A 178 -13.86 11.39 9.85
N SER A 179 -15.13 11.34 9.45
CA SER A 179 -15.64 10.25 8.60
C SER A 179 -14.92 10.18 7.25
N PHE A 180 -14.56 11.32 6.67
CA PHE A 180 -13.76 11.39 5.44
C PHE A 180 -12.33 10.88 5.65
N SER A 181 -11.74 11.22 6.78
CA SER A 181 -10.39 10.78 7.13
C SER A 181 -10.34 9.26 7.30
N LEU A 182 -11.30 8.70 8.04
CA LEU A 182 -11.45 7.26 8.26
C LEU A 182 -11.81 6.48 7.00
N SER A 183 -12.71 7.00 6.16
CA SER A 183 -13.17 6.27 4.97
C SER A 183 -12.22 6.40 3.78
N CYS A 184 -11.45 7.49 3.69
CA CYS A 184 -10.69 7.81 2.48
C CYS A 184 -9.27 8.30 2.75
N LEU A 185 -9.06 9.40 3.50
CA LEU A 185 -7.74 10.06 3.53
C LEU A 185 -6.63 9.13 4.04
N VAL A 186 -6.85 8.43 5.15
CA VAL A 186 -5.81 7.53 5.70
C VAL A 186 -5.39 6.49 4.67
N HIS A 187 -6.35 5.92 3.93
CA HIS A 187 -6.10 4.95 2.87
C HIS A 187 -5.48 5.58 1.62
N PHE A 188 -5.85 6.80 1.28
CA PHE A 188 -5.27 7.52 0.15
C PHE A 188 -3.77 7.78 0.37
N PHE A 189 -3.40 8.27 1.57
CA PHE A 189 -2.01 8.50 1.93
C PHE A 189 -1.25 7.19 2.20
N GLY A 190 -1.91 6.17 2.76
CA GLY A 190 -1.28 4.89 3.08
C GLY A 190 -1.08 3.94 1.90
N LEU A 191 -1.88 4.08 0.83
CA LEU A 191 -1.83 3.18 -0.33
C LEU A 191 -1.52 3.90 -1.65
N ILE A 192 -2.31 4.91 -1.99
CA ILE A 192 -2.30 5.48 -3.35
C ILE A 192 -1.03 6.29 -3.57
N LEU A 193 -0.61 7.13 -2.62
CA LEU A 193 0.61 7.91 -2.77
C LEU A 193 1.88 7.03 -2.82
N PRO A 194 2.08 6.04 -1.92
CA PRO A 194 3.21 5.12 -2.04
C PRO A 194 3.23 4.37 -3.37
N LEU A 195 2.07 3.94 -3.89
CA LEU A 195 1.98 3.28 -5.18
C LEU A 195 2.38 4.20 -6.34
N LEU A 196 1.92 5.46 -6.32
CA LEU A 196 2.30 6.45 -7.32
C LEU A 196 3.79 6.76 -7.25
N HIS A 197 4.36 6.85 -6.05
CA HIS A 197 5.79 7.04 -5.86
C HIS A 197 6.59 5.86 -6.43
N TYR A 198 6.21 4.63 -6.07
CA TYR A 198 6.82 3.42 -6.62
C TYR A 198 6.76 3.37 -8.15
N LYS A 199 5.62 3.75 -8.74
CA LYS A 199 5.41 3.65 -10.19
C LYS A 199 6.07 4.77 -11.00
N PHE A 200 6.15 5.98 -10.46
CA PHE A 200 6.55 7.17 -11.23
C PHE A 200 7.81 7.87 -10.73
N VAL A 201 8.27 7.56 -9.52
CA VAL A 201 9.43 8.22 -8.91
C VAL A 201 10.57 7.22 -8.71
N ASP A 202 10.32 6.13 -7.99
CA ASP A 202 11.37 5.20 -7.59
C ASP A 202 10.84 3.76 -7.52
N SER A 203 11.16 2.97 -8.55
CA SER A 203 10.80 1.55 -8.62
C SER A 203 11.72 0.66 -7.78
N THR A 204 12.84 1.18 -7.29
CA THR A 204 13.81 0.41 -6.48
C THR A 204 13.31 0.19 -5.06
N MET A 205 12.28 0.92 -4.62
CA MET A 205 11.60 0.71 -3.32
C MET A 205 11.19 -0.73 -3.02
N VAL A 206 10.94 -1.55 -4.05
CA VAL A 206 10.64 -2.98 -3.91
C VAL A 206 11.80 -3.76 -3.27
N SER A 207 13.03 -3.24 -3.35
CA SER A 207 14.21 -3.81 -2.70
C SER A 207 14.24 -3.58 -1.20
N SER A 208 13.58 -2.53 -0.70
CA SER A 208 13.49 -2.30 0.74
C SER A 208 12.52 -3.29 1.40
N PRO A 209 13.00 -4.20 2.28
CA PRO A 209 12.12 -5.19 2.91
C PRO A 209 11.11 -4.55 3.86
N ARG A 210 11.46 -3.40 4.46
CA ARG A 210 10.56 -2.61 5.30
C ARG A 210 9.41 -2.01 4.50
N TRP A 211 9.74 -1.33 3.39
CA TRP A 211 8.73 -0.73 2.51
C TRP A 211 7.81 -1.81 1.93
N LEU A 212 8.40 -2.90 1.43
CA LEU A 212 7.66 -4.02 0.86
C LEU A 212 6.67 -4.62 1.87
N THR A 213 7.13 -4.86 3.10
CA THR A 213 6.28 -5.39 4.18
C THR A 213 5.14 -4.44 4.51
N HIS A 214 5.43 -3.16 4.71
CA HIS A 214 4.41 -2.14 4.96
C HIS A 214 3.38 -2.10 3.82
N TYR A 215 3.85 -2.04 2.59
CA TYR A 215 3.00 -1.84 1.41
C TYR A 215 2.13 -3.07 1.11
N ILE A 216 2.69 -4.28 1.11
CA ILE A 216 1.93 -5.51 0.81
C ILE A 216 0.86 -5.75 1.87
N LEU A 217 1.19 -5.58 3.15
CA LEU A 217 0.21 -5.74 4.23
C LEU A 217 -0.92 -4.70 4.13
N TYR A 218 -0.58 -3.46 3.73
CA TYR A 218 -1.57 -2.42 3.49
C TYR A 218 -2.49 -2.75 2.30
N VAL A 219 -1.93 -3.22 1.18
CA VAL A 219 -2.69 -3.67 0.00
C VAL A 219 -3.64 -4.80 0.39
N ARG A 220 -3.15 -5.82 1.11
CA ARG A 220 -3.96 -6.96 1.59
C ARG A 220 -5.09 -6.54 2.52
N TYR A 221 -4.83 -5.57 3.40
CA TYR A 221 -5.88 -5.00 4.25
C TYR A 221 -6.94 -4.23 3.45
N ASN A 222 -6.53 -3.49 2.41
CA ASN A 222 -7.49 -2.73 1.59
C ASN A 222 -8.39 -3.63 0.76
N PHE A 223 -7.87 -4.77 0.28
CA PHE A 223 -8.72 -5.77 -0.35
C PHE A 223 -9.83 -6.24 0.59
N VAL A 224 -11.01 -6.44 0.02
CA VAL A 224 -12.16 -6.93 0.76
C VAL A 224 -11.98 -8.43 0.97
N THR A 225 -11.82 -8.90 2.21
CA THR A 225 -11.53 -10.33 2.49
C THR A 225 -12.73 -11.12 2.98
N SER A 226 -13.84 -10.45 3.33
CA SER A 226 -15.06 -11.11 3.80
C SER A 226 -16.31 -10.27 3.55
N LEU A 227 -17.49 -10.86 3.74
CA LEU A 227 -18.75 -10.10 3.71
C LEU A 227 -18.81 -9.04 4.81
N THR A 228 -18.31 -9.33 6.01
CA THR A 228 -18.27 -8.38 7.13
C THR A 228 -17.41 -7.16 6.79
N ASP A 229 -16.24 -7.40 6.19
CA ASP A 229 -15.33 -6.37 5.70
C ASP A 229 -15.96 -5.52 4.58
N LEU A 230 -16.64 -6.16 3.63
CA LEU A 230 -17.40 -5.45 2.59
C LEU A 230 -18.44 -4.51 3.21
N ILE A 231 -19.24 -5.02 4.15
CA ILE A 231 -20.27 -4.23 4.84
C ILE A 231 -19.61 -3.07 5.58
N ALA A 232 -18.54 -3.33 6.34
CA ALA A 232 -17.87 -2.30 7.12
C ALA A 232 -17.31 -1.17 6.24
N LYS A 233 -16.58 -1.50 5.18
CA LYS A 233 -16.03 -0.51 4.22
C LYS A 233 -17.14 0.26 3.51
N VAL A 234 -18.20 -0.40 3.03
CA VAL A 234 -19.33 0.27 2.36
C VAL A 234 -20.08 1.20 3.31
N VAL A 235 -20.36 0.76 4.54
CA VAL A 235 -21.03 1.59 5.55
C VAL A 235 -20.19 2.81 5.93
N CYS A 236 -18.86 2.66 6.05
CA CYS A 236 -17.98 3.80 6.29
C CYS A 236 -18.05 4.83 5.15
N GLN A 237 -18.09 4.40 3.89
CA GLN A 237 -18.23 5.31 2.75
C GLN A 237 -19.60 5.99 2.70
N LEU A 238 -20.67 5.23 2.94
CA LEU A 238 -22.04 5.78 3.00
C LEU A 238 -22.19 6.77 4.16
N GLY A 239 -21.63 6.46 5.33
CA GLY A 239 -21.62 7.35 6.48
C GLY A 239 -20.91 8.66 6.18
N SER A 240 -19.77 8.59 5.48
CA SER A 240 -19.06 9.78 5.01
C SER A 240 -19.85 10.60 3.99
N LEU A 241 -20.60 9.96 3.09
CA LEU A 241 -21.47 10.66 2.14
C LEU A 241 -22.66 11.34 2.85
N VAL A 242 -23.31 10.63 3.77
CA VAL A 242 -24.45 11.15 4.55
C VAL A 242 -24.02 12.32 5.44
N SER A 243 -22.84 12.26 6.07
CA SER A 243 -22.32 13.36 6.88
C SER A 243 -22.07 14.62 6.04
N LEU A 244 -21.60 14.45 4.79
CA LEU A 244 -21.43 15.56 3.85
C LEU A 244 -22.78 16.18 3.45
N TRP A 245 -23.74 15.36 3.04
CA TRP A 245 -25.08 15.84 2.67
C TRP A 245 -25.76 16.58 3.82
N ARG A 246 -25.61 16.09 5.06
CA ARG A 246 -26.10 16.78 6.25
C ARG A 246 -25.43 18.13 6.44
N LEU A 247 -24.11 18.22 6.31
CA LEU A 247 -23.37 19.48 6.45
C LEU A 247 -23.87 20.52 5.45
N VAL A 248 -23.96 20.16 4.17
CA VAL A 248 -24.45 21.07 3.11
C VAL A 248 -25.90 21.49 3.37
N GLY A 249 -26.78 20.53 3.71
CA GLY A 249 -28.18 20.83 4.02
C GLY A 249 -28.38 21.78 5.19
N HIS A 250 -27.57 21.69 6.25
CA HIS A 250 -27.63 22.64 7.38
C HIS A 250 -27.19 24.06 6.98
N VAL A 251 -26.17 24.18 6.12
CA VAL A 251 -25.69 25.47 5.62
C VAL A 251 -26.71 26.12 4.69
N GLU A 252 -27.36 25.34 3.83
CA GLU A 252 -28.43 25.82 2.95
C GLU A 252 -29.66 26.28 3.73
N LEU A 253 -30.09 25.49 4.73
CA LEU A 253 -31.18 25.87 5.62
C LEU A 253 -30.88 27.20 6.33
N LEU A 254 -29.66 27.36 6.85
CA LEU A 254 -29.23 28.61 7.49
C LEU A 254 -29.26 29.81 6.54
N ALA A 255 -28.79 29.62 5.30
CA ALA A 255 -28.84 30.67 4.28
C ALA A 255 -30.28 31.05 3.91
N ALA A 256 -31.20 30.08 3.88
CA ALA A 256 -32.62 30.34 3.65
C ALA A 256 -33.28 31.09 4.81
N LEU A 257 -32.94 30.74 6.06
CA LEU A 257 -33.47 31.40 7.26
C LEU A 257 -32.96 32.83 7.43
N GLN A 258 -31.72 33.13 7.03
CA GLN A 258 -31.22 34.50 6.98
C GLN A 258 -32.00 35.37 5.97
N LYS A 259 -32.51 34.77 4.89
CA LYS A 259 -33.34 35.49 3.90
C LYS A 259 -34.80 35.69 4.34
N HIS A 260 -35.31 34.83 5.23
CA HIS A 260 -36.69 34.89 5.72
C HIS A 260 -36.77 34.59 7.23
N PRO A 261 -36.70 35.61 8.10
CA PRO A 261 -36.80 35.42 9.53
C PRO A 261 -38.23 35.01 9.92
N ARG A 262 -38.41 33.74 10.29
CA ARG A 262 -39.56 33.28 11.06
C ARG A 262 -39.08 32.87 12.46
N PRO A 263 -39.89 33.10 13.51
CA PRO A 263 -39.54 32.67 14.86
C PRO A 263 -39.48 31.13 14.90
N TYR A 264 -38.32 30.57 15.25
CA TYR A 264 -38.16 29.13 15.43
C TYR A 264 -38.77 28.73 16.77
N SER A 265 -39.82 27.91 16.74
CA SER A 265 -40.27 27.17 17.91
C SER A 265 -39.18 26.17 18.31
N THR A 266 -38.76 26.26 19.57
CA THR A 266 -37.83 25.36 20.25
C THR A 266 -38.25 23.90 20.06
N LEU A 267 -37.50 23.15 19.24
CA LEU A 267 -37.59 21.69 19.25
C LEU A 267 -36.94 21.20 20.55
N ASN A 268 -37.76 20.72 21.49
CA ASN A 268 -37.29 20.01 22.67
C ASN A 268 -36.59 18.73 22.23
N ARG A 269 -35.25 18.73 22.28
CA ARG A 269 -34.44 17.54 22.09
C ARG A 269 -34.14 16.94 23.47
N ALA A 270 -34.53 15.68 23.67
CA ALA A 270 -34.23 14.95 24.90
C ALA A 270 -32.70 14.83 25.06
N SER A 271 -32.18 15.27 26.21
CA SER A 271 -30.77 15.13 26.58
C SER A 271 -30.47 13.66 26.89
N PRO A 272 -29.43 13.05 26.31
CA PRO A 272 -28.93 11.77 26.80
C PRO A 272 -28.44 11.92 28.26
N SER A 273 -28.52 10.84 29.05
CA SER A 273 -28.04 10.86 30.44
C SER A 273 -26.51 10.99 30.47
N ARG A 274 -25.97 11.82 31.39
CA ARG A 274 -24.51 11.96 31.59
C ARG A 274 -23.83 10.62 31.88
N THR A 275 -24.53 9.70 32.53
CA THR A 275 -24.06 8.35 32.87
C THR A 275 -23.79 7.51 31.61
N GLY A 276 -24.65 7.60 30.59
CA GLY A 276 -24.47 6.86 29.33
C GLY A 276 -23.24 7.31 28.53
N LEU A 277 -22.92 8.62 28.56
CA LEU A 277 -21.72 9.15 27.88
C LEU A 277 -20.42 8.67 28.54
N ASN A 278 -20.39 8.62 29.87
CA ASN A 278 -19.20 8.18 30.60
C ASN A 278 -18.93 6.68 30.42
N VAL A 279 -19.98 5.85 30.45
CA VAL A 279 -19.85 4.40 30.17
C VAL A 279 -19.32 4.17 28.77
N TYR A 280 -19.86 4.90 27.79
CA TYR A 280 -19.41 4.82 26.41
C TYR A 280 -17.94 5.22 26.23
N LEU A 281 -17.52 6.35 26.84
CA LEU A 281 -16.12 6.80 26.79
C LEU A 281 -15.17 5.76 27.42
N LEU A 282 -15.55 5.18 28.56
CA LEU A 282 -14.77 4.14 29.22
C LEU A 282 -14.63 2.89 28.35
N VAL A 283 -15.72 2.45 27.71
CA VAL A 283 -15.67 1.29 26.79
C VAL A 283 -14.81 1.60 25.57
N SER A 284 -14.91 2.79 24.98
CA SER A 284 -14.07 3.18 23.82
C SER A 284 -12.58 3.29 24.17
N VAL A 285 -12.24 3.84 25.34
CA VAL A 285 -10.84 3.92 25.81
C VAL A 285 -10.32 2.54 26.16
N ALA A 286 -11.10 1.71 26.87
CA ALA A 286 -10.71 0.34 27.19
C ALA A 286 -10.50 -0.50 25.92
N TRP A 287 -11.36 -0.32 24.91
CA TRP A 287 -11.20 -0.97 23.61
C TRP A 287 -9.93 -0.49 22.90
N GLY A 288 -9.68 0.83 22.84
CA GLY A 288 -8.45 1.39 22.27
C GLY A 288 -7.17 0.87 22.94
N ILE A 289 -7.17 0.73 24.27
CA ILE A 289 -6.05 0.15 25.03
C ILE A 289 -5.88 -1.34 24.68
N THR A 290 -6.98 -2.09 24.58
CA THR A 290 -6.96 -3.52 24.23
C THR A 290 -6.36 -3.73 22.84
N LEU A 291 -6.71 -2.88 21.87
CA LEU A 291 -6.13 -2.92 20.52
C LEU A 291 -4.63 -2.63 20.52
N PHE A 292 -4.19 -1.62 21.28
CA PHE A 292 -2.78 -1.25 21.36
C PHE A 292 -1.94 -2.33 22.07
N ALA A 293 -2.51 -3.00 23.07
CA ALA A 293 -1.82 -4.02 23.87
C ALA A 293 -1.62 -5.37 23.15
N ASN A 294 -2.36 -5.65 22.06
CA ASN A 294 -2.27 -6.91 21.31
C ASN A 294 -1.43 -6.80 20.02
N CYS A 295 -0.44 -5.90 20.00
CA CYS A 295 0.44 -5.74 18.84
C CYS A 295 1.37 -6.95 18.68
N GLN A 296 1.38 -7.57 17.50
CA GLN A 296 2.30 -8.65 17.14
C GLN A 296 3.39 -8.14 16.19
N CYS A 297 4.58 -8.73 16.25
CA CYS A 297 5.66 -8.41 15.33
C CYS A 297 5.41 -9.06 13.97
N MET A 298 5.31 -8.27 12.89
CA MET A 298 5.25 -8.80 11.53
C MET A 298 6.55 -8.59 10.76
N PHE A 299 7.40 -7.64 11.19
CA PHE A 299 8.73 -7.43 10.64
C PHE A 299 9.75 -7.62 11.75
N VAL A 300 10.73 -8.50 11.52
CA VAL A 300 11.78 -8.83 12.50
C VAL A 300 13.14 -8.64 11.83
N HIS A 301 14.01 -7.87 12.48
CA HIS A 301 15.40 -7.69 12.05
C HIS A 301 16.34 -8.17 13.15
N VAL A 302 17.02 -9.28 12.89
CA VAL A 302 18.06 -9.82 13.76
C VAL A 302 19.39 -9.27 13.25
N ASN A 303 19.94 -8.28 13.97
CA ASN A 303 21.25 -7.72 13.69
C ASN A 303 22.17 -8.02 14.87
N CYS A 304 23.06 -9.00 14.70
CA CYS A 304 23.87 -9.53 15.80
C CYS A 304 24.80 -8.49 16.47
N PRO A 305 25.43 -7.55 15.75
CA PRO A 305 26.14 -6.43 16.36
C PRO A 305 25.28 -5.57 17.29
N PHE A 306 24.03 -5.28 16.90
CA PHE A 306 23.10 -4.52 17.75
C PHE A 306 22.58 -5.34 18.95
N LEU A 307 22.43 -6.66 18.79
CA LEU A 307 21.97 -7.55 19.85
C LEU A 307 23.06 -7.94 20.85
N GLY A 308 24.33 -7.93 20.44
CA GLY A 308 25.48 -8.31 21.27
C GLY A 308 25.68 -9.82 21.42
N HIS A 309 24.98 -10.65 20.65
CA HIS A 309 25.17 -12.10 20.57
C HIS A 309 24.90 -12.61 19.15
N GLN A 310 25.27 -13.86 18.88
CA GLN A 310 25.24 -14.47 17.53
C GLN A 310 24.11 -15.49 17.33
N ASP A 311 23.37 -15.85 18.39
CA ASP A 311 22.33 -16.86 18.32
C ASP A 311 21.06 -16.32 17.64
N VAL A 312 20.92 -16.60 16.34
CA VAL A 312 19.79 -16.17 15.51
C VAL A 312 18.51 -16.94 15.84
N ASP A 313 18.60 -18.25 16.07
CA ASP A 313 17.43 -19.09 16.35
C ASP A 313 16.79 -18.77 17.71
N LEU A 314 17.60 -18.31 18.69
CA LEU A 314 17.11 -17.81 19.97
C LEU A 314 16.19 -16.59 19.82
N GLU A 315 16.54 -15.66 18.94
CA GLU A 315 15.74 -14.46 18.68
C GLU A 315 14.49 -14.78 17.85
N LEU A 316 14.57 -15.80 16.99
CA LEU A 316 13.50 -16.21 16.08
C LEU A 316 12.54 -17.22 16.71
N GLN A 317 12.11 -16.99 17.95
CA GLN A 317 11.11 -17.83 18.64
C GLN A 317 9.69 -17.28 18.47
N ALA A 318 8.77 -18.07 17.90
CA ALA A 318 7.38 -17.66 17.73
C ALA A 318 6.64 -17.42 19.05
N ARG A 319 7.13 -17.99 20.16
CA ARG A 319 6.62 -17.68 21.51
C ARG A 319 6.76 -16.20 21.88
N GLN A 320 7.82 -15.56 21.39
CA GLN A 320 8.14 -14.17 21.69
C GLN A 320 7.62 -13.23 20.60
N LEU A 321 7.80 -13.62 19.34
CA LEU A 321 7.47 -12.79 18.18
C LEU A 321 6.00 -12.87 17.73
N GLY A 322 5.33 -13.97 18.09
CA GLY A 322 4.04 -14.37 17.51
C GLY A 322 4.20 -15.22 16.25
N SER A 323 3.14 -15.89 15.83
CA SER A 323 3.13 -16.75 14.62
C SER A 323 2.93 -15.96 13.31
N ASN A 324 2.56 -14.68 13.40
CA ASN A 324 2.20 -13.84 12.25
C ASN A 324 3.39 -13.02 11.70
N VAL A 325 4.62 -13.47 11.95
CA VAL A 325 5.80 -12.85 11.36
C VAL A 325 5.71 -12.98 9.84
N PHE A 326 5.75 -11.84 9.17
CA PHE A 326 5.60 -11.71 7.72
C PHE A 326 6.95 -11.55 7.01
N ALA A 327 7.91 -10.89 7.65
CA ALA A 327 9.22 -10.62 7.07
C ALA A 327 10.31 -10.76 8.13
N ILE A 328 11.37 -11.49 7.78
CA ILE A 328 12.57 -11.66 8.61
C ILE A 328 13.77 -11.16 7.80
N VAL A 329 14.59 -10.33 8.44
CA VAL A 329 15.92 -9.98 7.98
C VAL A 329 16.91 -10.45 9.05
N VAL A 330 17.89 -11.25 8.66
CA VAL A 330 19.04 -11.60 9.50
C VAL A 330 20.26 -10.93 8.89
N SER A 331 21.03 -10.21 9.71
CA SER A 331 22.21 -9.52 9.22
C SER A 331 23.38 -9.51 10.18
N ARG A 332 24.59 -9.60 9.64
CA ARG A 332 25.85 -9.48 10.40
C ARG A 332 25.99 -10.52 11.52
N CYS A 333 25.42 -11.71 11.30
CA CYS A 333 25.44 -12.81 12.24
C CYS A 333 26.41 -13.91 11.78
N ASP A 334 27.07 -14.55 12.75
CA ASP A 334 27.78 -15.82 12.57
C ASP A 334 26.74 -16.94 12.38
N LEU A 335 26.45 -17.28 11.13
CA LEU A 335 25.36 -18.15 10.71
C LEU A 335 25.87 -19.18 9.69
N HIS A 336 26.79 -20.04 10.13
CA HIS A 336 27.49 -20.98 9.26
C HIS A 336 26.57 -21.92 8.46
N ASP A 337 25.54 -22.49 9.12
CA ASP A 337 24.65 -23.51 8.54
C ASP A 337 23.25 -22.98 8.17
N GLY A 338 23.12 -21.65 8.10
CA GLY A 338 21.84 -20.97 7.87
C GLY A 338 20.88 -21.07 9.08
N ILE A 339 19.63 -20.63 8.87
CA ILE A 339 18.59 -20.67 9.91
C ILE A 339 18.02 -22.09 10.01
N ALA A 340 17.85 -22.61 11.23
CA ALA A 340 17.35 -23.95 11.43
C ALA A 340 15.93 -24.14 10.85
N ASN A 341 15.70 -25.28 10.20
CA ASN A 341 14.40 -25.64 9.61
C ASN A 341 13.26 -25.62 10.66
N SER A 342 13.54 -26.06 11.90
CA SER A 342 12.57 -25.98 13.01
C SER A 342 12.18 -24.55 13.37
N THR A 343 13.08 -23.59 13.17
CA THR A 343 12.84 -22.16 13.41
C THR A 343 11.92 -21.59 12.36
N LEU A 344 12.24 -21.80 11.07
CA LEU A 344 11.45 -21.30 9.96
C LEU A 344 10.03 -21.88 9.92
N ARG A 345 9.85 -23.15 10.28
CA ARG A 345 8.52 -23.82 10.30
C ARG A 345 7.52 -23.19 11.26
N GLN A 346 7.96 -22.40 12.23
CA GLN A 346 7.05 -21.72 13.17
C GLN A 346 6.29 -20.55 12.52
N PHE A 347 6.78 -20.03 11.40
CA PHE A 347 6.25 -18.83 10.75
C PHE A 347 5.51 -19.20 9.45
N GLU A 348 4.26 -19.61 9.60
CA GLU A 348 3.42 -20.05 8.47
C GLU A 348 3.13 -18.94 7.45
N GLN A 349 3.22 -17.67 7.86
CA GLN A 349 2.94 -16.49 7.02
C GLN A 349 4.20 -15.77 6.52
N LEU A 350 5.38 -16.37 6.68
CA LEU A 350 6.64 -15.75 6.28
C LEU A 350 6.69 -15.52 4.77
N TYR A 351 6.61 -14.26 4.36
CA TYR A 351 6.57 -13.82 2.97
C TYR A 351 7.95 -13.42 2.45
N PHE A 352 8.72 -12.69 3.29
CA PHE A 352 10.05 -12.21 2.97
C PHE A 352 11.09 -12.80 3.92
N LEU A 353 12.19 -13.32 3.37
CA LEU A 353 13.36 -13.73 4.14
C LEU A 353 14.62 -13.11 3.54
N GLY A 354 15.36 -12.34 4.32
CA GLY A 354 16.64 -11.75 3.96
C GLY A 354 17.76 -12.27 4.86
N ILE A 355 18.86 -12.72 4.29
CA ILE A 355 20.08 -13.10 5.02
C ILE A 355 21.25 -12.32 4.42
N HIS A 356 21.83 -11.40 5.20
CA HIS A 356 22.81 -10.44 4.69
C HIS A 356 24.08 -10.42 5.54
N PHE A 357 25.26 -10.33 4.92
CA PHE A 357 26.53 -10.13 5.63
C PHE A 357 26.80 -11.21 6.69
N THR A 358 26.60 -12.48 6.32
CA THR A 358 26.85 -13.63 7.20
C THR A 358 28.07 -14.42 6.73
N ASN A 359 28.58 -15.32 7.55
CA ASN A 359 29.60 -16.29 7.15
C ASN A 359 29.00 -17.64 6.73
N MET A 360 27.77 -17.64 6.21
CA MET A 360 27.05 -18.86 5.82
C MET A 360 27.78 -19.61 4.70
N THR A 361 28.07 -20.89 4.93
CA THR A 361 28.77 -21.79 3.98
C THR A 361 27.89 -22.95 3.53
N SER A 362 26.90 -23.33 4.35
CA SER A 362 25.92 -24.36 4.04
C SER A 362 24.52 -23.89 4.47
N TRP A 363 23.47 -24.44 3.86
CA TRP A 363 22.10 -24.23 4.32
C TRP A 363 21.18 -25.35 3.84
N ASP A 364 20.72 -26.17 4.77
CA ASP A 364 19.92 -27.36 4.48
C ASP A 364 18.49 -27.24 5.01
N GLY A 365 17.56 -27.96 4.36
CA GLY A 365 16.18 -28.06 4.81
C GLY A 365 15.17 -27.67 3.73
N GLN A 366 14.07 -27.07 4.14
CA GLN A 366 12.99 -26.64 3.26
C GLN A 366 12.50 -25.27 3.69
N LEU A 367 12.34 -24.37 2.71
CA LEU A 367 11.72 -23.08 2.94
C LEU A 367 10.23 -23.24 3.26
N PRO A 368 9.66 -22.41 4.15
CA PRO A 368 8.22 -22.33 4.35
C PRO A 368 7.49 -22.11 3.01
N PRO A 369 6.34 -22.78 2.78
CA PRO A 369 5.62 -22.71 1.52
C PRO A 369 5.03 -21.32 1.23
N SER A 370 5.04 -20.40 2.19
CA SER A 370 4.57 -19.03 2.09
C SER A 370 5.61 -18.03 1.58
N ILE A 371 6.89 -18.42 1.53
CA ILE A 371 7.97 -17.50 1.10
C ILE A 371 7.76 -17.11 -0.36
N ASN A 372 7.57 -15.81 -0.56
CA ASN A 372 7.43 -15.21 -1.88
C ASN A 372 8.73 -14.55 -2.36
N PHE A 373 9.50 -13.99 -1.42
CA PHE A 373 10.74 -13.29 -1.72
C PHE A 373 11.84 -13.78 -0.76
N LEU A 374 12.88 -14.37 -1.33
CA LEU A 374 14.14 -14.67 -0.65
C LEU A 374 15.28 -13.78 -1.16
N ALA A 375 16.04 -13.19 -0.24
CA ALA A 375 17.29 -12.50 -0.51
C ALA A 375 18.43 -13.09 0.32
N VAL A 376 19.55 -13.44 -0.32
CA VAL A 376 20.79 -13.84 0.35
C VAL A 376 21.93 -13.01 -0.24
N SER A 377 22.66 -12.28 0.60
CA SER A 377 23.76 -11.45 0.12
C SER A 377 24.97 -11.44 1.04
N TYR A 378 26.17 -11.33 0.47
CA TYR A 378 27.43 -11.24 1.23
C TYR A 378 27.56 -12.41 2.21
N SER A 379 27.57 -13.62 1.67
CA SER A 379 27.81 -14.87 2.41
C SER A 379 29.04 -15.59 1.87
N GLN A 380 29.47 -16.67 2.53
CA GLN A 380 30.64 -17.48 2.14
C GLN A 380 30.25 -18.77 1.40
N LEU A 381 29.12 -18.73 0.69
CA LEU A 381 28.62 -19.86 -0.10
C LEU A 381 29.52 -20.07 -1.32
N THR A 382 30.21 -21.21 -1.38
CA THR A 382 31.02 -21.63 -2.54
C THR A 382 30.25 -22.52 -3.52
N THR A 383 29.12 -23.07 -3.09
CA THR A 383 28.19 -23.90 -3.87
C THR A 383 26.75 -23.50 -3.55
N LEU A 384 25.82 -23.78 -4.47
CA LEU A 384 24.40 -23.55 -4.20
C LEU A 384 23.92 -24.50 -3.08
N PRO A 385 23.34 -23.99 -1.99
CA PRO A 385 22.90 -24.83 -0.88
C PRO A 385 21.64 -25.65 -1.22
N SER A 386 21.49 -26.82 -0.60
CA SER A 386 20.44 -27.80 -0.94
C SER A 386 19.02 -27.26 -0.78
N ILE A 387 18.83 -26.34 0.17
CA ILE A 387 17.54 -25.66 0.41
C ILE A 387 17.06 -24.83 -0.80
N LEU A 388 17.98 -24.37 -1.66
CA LEU A 388 17.68 -23.61 -2.87
C LEU A 388 17.69 -24.45 -4.14
N GLU A 389 18.19 -25.68 -4.11
CA GLU A 389 18.38 -26.51 -5.29
C GLU A 389 17.13 -27.31 -5.66
N ALA A 390 16.55 -28.05 -4.71
CA ALA A 390 15.59 -29.09 -5.04
C ALA A 390 14.11 -28.63 -5.09
N ASN A 391 13.65 -27.87 -4.08
CA ASN A 391 12.21 -27.62 -3.88
C ASN A 391 11.94 -26.18 -3.43
N LEU A 392 11.98 -25.23 -4.36
CA LEU A 392 11.50 -23.88 -4.08
C LEU A 392 9.96 -23.86 -3.91
N PRO A 393 9.42 -23.07 -2.98
CA PRO A 393 7.98 -22.87 -2.83
C PRO A 393 7.33 -22.41 -4.14
N SER A 394 6.15 -22.93 -4.46
CA SER A 394 5.37 -22.49 -5.62
C SER A 394 4.86 -21.04 -5.51
N SER A 395 4.92 -20.46 -4.32
CA SER A 395 4.61 -19.06 -4.03
C SER A 395 5.78 -18.12 -4.28
N MET A 396 7.01 -18.63 -4.49
CA MET A 396 8.21 -17.83 -4.68
C MET A 396 8.18 -17.11 -6.03
N VAL A 397 8.26 -15.78 -5.98
CA VAL A 397 8.24 -14.88 -7.14
C VAL A 397 9.59 -14.20 -7.32
N ALA A 398 10.28 -13.89 -6.22
CA ALA A 398 11.56 -13.18 -6.23
C ALA A 398 12.65 -13.99 -5.53
N LEU A 399 13.78 -14.18 -6.22
CA LEU A 399 14.99 -14.78 -5.67
C LEU A 399 16.18 -13.87 -5.98
N ARG A 400 16.83 -13.38 -4.92
CA ARG A 400 18.00 -12.50 -5.02
C ARG A 400 19.20 -13.13 -4.34
N LEU A 401 20.25 -13.36 -5.11
CA LEU A 401 21.53 -13.86 -4.64
C LEU A 401 22.59 -12.85 -5.06
N SER A 402 23.26 -12.23 -4.09
CA SER A 402 24.24 -11.17 -4.37
C SER A 402 25.54 -11.37 -3.61
N ASN A 403 26.70 -11.12 -4.23
CA ASN A 403 27.99 -11.18 -3.57
C ASN A 403 28.24 -12.53 -2.87
N LEU A 404 28.16 -13.61 -3.65
CA LEU A 404 28.39 -14.99 -3.20
C LEU A 404 29.60 -15.58 -3.94
N PRO A 405 30.63 -16.09 -3.24
CA PRO A 405 31.84 -16.63 -3.86
C PRO A 405 31.62 -18.05 -4.41
N LEU A 406 30.53 -18.26 -5.14
CA LEU A 406 30.23 -19.54 -5.79
C LEU A 406 31.37 -19.89 -6.77
N HIS A 407 31.62 -21.17 -7.01
CA HIS A 407 32.58 -21.56 -8.07
C HIS A 407 31.94 -21.52 -9.46
N SER A 408 30.69 -21.97 -9.54
CA SER A 408 29.84 -21.93 -10.72
C SER A 408 28.39 -22.07 -10.28
N LEU A 409 27.48 -21.41 -10.99
CA LEU A 409 26.03 -21.55 -10.75
C LEU A 409 25.34 -22.05 -12.01
N GLU A 410 24.78 -23.25 -11.92
CA GLU A 410 23.79 -23.77 -12.87
C GLU A 410 22.39 -23.52 -12.29
N ILE A 411 21.52 -22.87 -13.05
CA ILE A 411 20.15 -22.54 -12.60
C ILE A 411 19.30 -23.83 -12.56
N PRO A 412 18.81 -24.26 -11.39
CA PRO A 412 17.99 -25.46 -11.27
C PRO A 412 16.61 -25.30 -11.95
N PRO A 413 16.02 -26.37 -12.51
CA PRO A 413 14.65 -26.35 -13.05
C PRO A 413 13.57 -25.98 -12.03
N SER A 414 13.85 -26.19 -10.73
CA SER A 414 12.97 -25.83 -9.62
C SER A 414 12.70 -24.32 -9.53
N TRP A 415 13.53 -23.49 -10.17
CA TRP A 415 13.38 -22.03 -10.21
C TRP A 415 12.41 -21.54 -11.29
N SER A 416 11.80 -22.44 -12.07
CA SER A 416 10.95 -22.10 -13.24
C SER A 416 9.76 -21.16 -12.96
N LEU A 417 9.31 -21.06 -11.70
CA LEU A 417 8.23 -20.16 -11.29
C LEU A 417 8.70 -18.76 -10.86
N VAL A 418 10.01 -18.57 -10.64
CA VAL A 418 10.60 -17.28 -10.26
C VAL A 418 10.43 -16.29 -11.41
N ARG A 419 9.98 -15.08 -11.09
CA ARG A 419 9.72 -13.99 -12.06
C ARG A 419 10.70 -12.84 -11.93
N ASP A 420 11.17 -12.54 -10.72
CA ASP A 420 12.26 -11.60 -10.43
C ASP A 420 13.48 -12.41 -9.98
N LEU A 421 14.46 -12.55 -10.87
CA LEU A 421 15.71 -13.24 -10.56
C LEU A 421 16.85 -12.24 -10.58
N ARG A 422 17.53 -12.08 -9.45
CA ARG A 422 18.75 -11.28 -9.33
C ARG A 422 19.91 -12.16 -8.90
N LEU A 423 20.93 -12.20 -9.74
CA LEU A 423 22.18 -12.89 -9.53
C LEU A 423 23.28 -11.84 -9.72
N VAL A 424 23.77 -11.24 -8.64
CA VAL A 424 24.72 -10.12 -8.73
C VAL A 424 26.04 -10.53 -8.10
N ASN A 425 27.14 -10.50 -8.85
CA ASN A 425 28.46 -10.92 -8.35
C ASN A 425 28.40 -12.31 -7.66
N VAL A 426 27.85 -13.30 -8.36
CA VAL A 426 27.71 -14.68 -7.88
C VAL A 426 28.61 -15.64 -8.65
N SER A 427 29.74 -15.15 -9.19
CA SER A 427 30.76 -15.86 -9.99
C SER A 427 30.37 -16.23 -11.43
N ARG A 428 31.04 -17.22 -12.04
CA ARG A 428 30.74 -17.72 -13.40
C ARG A 428 29.37 -18.39 -13.42
N VAL A 429 28.34 -17.62 -13.76
CA VAL A 429 27.00 -18.14 -14.05
C VAL A 429 27.05 -18.86 -15.41
N VAL A 430 26.74 -20.15 -15.41
CA VAL A 430 26.68 -20.97 -16.63
C VAL A 430 25.22 -21.22 -16.96
N PHE A 431 24.79 -20.70 -18.11
CA PHE A 431 23.44 -20.90 -18.61
C PHE A 431 23.41 -22.03 -19.63
N TYR A 432 22.68 -23.10 -19.34
CA TYR A 432 22.42 -24.14 -20.33
C TYR A 432 21.17 -23.82 -21.15
N PRO A 433 21.17 -24.03 -22.48
CA PRO A 433 20.07 -23.63 -23.36
C PRO A 433 18.74 -24.33 -23.07
N THR A 434 18.78 -25.56 -22.56
CA THR A 434 17.60 -26.40 -22.32
C THR A 434 16.80 -25.97 -21.08
N THR A 435 17.42 -25.26 -20.15
CA THR A 435 16.74 -24.80 -18.93
C THR A 435 16.08 -23.44 -19.18
N LEU A 436 16.74 -22.49 -19.86
CA LEU A 436 16.24 -21.12 -20.01
C LEU A 436 14.90 -20.96 -20.74
N THR A 437 14.58 -21.82 -21.71
CA THR A 437 13.28 -21.76 -22.42
C THR A 437 12.08 -22.08 -21.53
N SER A 438 12.30 -22.66 -20.34
CA SER A 438 11.24 -22.96 -19.37
C SER A 438 10.94 -21.82 -18.41
N PHE A 439 11.77 -20.78 -18.39
CA PHE A 439 11.61 -19.62 -17.51
C PHE A 439 10.91 -18.48 -18.23
N ASP A 440 10.15 -17.71 -17.46
CA ASP A 440 9.36 -16.59 -17.96
C ASP A 440 9.54 -15.38 -17.04
N PHE A 441 10.81 -14.95 -16.93
CA PHE A 441 11.23 -13.83 -16.09
C PHE A 441 10.61 -12.51 -16.55
N VAL A 442 10.28 -11.67 -15.58
CA VAL A 442 9.84 -10.28 -15.75
C VAL A 442 11.03 -9.34 -15.50
N GLU A 443 11.82 -9.63 -14.48
CA GLU A 443 13.05 -8.91 -14.15
C GLU A 443 14.20 -9.91 -14.03
N LEU A 444 15.28 -9.64 -14.74
CA LEU A 444 16.49 -10.45 -14.72
C LEU A 444 17.70 -9.53 -14.52
N ARG A 445 18.36 -9.63 -13.36
CA ARG A 445 19.60 -8.91 -13.10
C ARG A 445 20.77 -9.89 -12.96
N LEU A 446 21.78 -9.69 -13.79
CA LEU A 446 22.97 -10.54 -13.93
C LEU A 446 24.25 -9.71 -13.82
N ALA A 447 24.21 -8.61 -13.07
CA ALA A 447 25.34 -7.71 -12.95
C ALA A 447 26.57 -8.41 -12.35
N TRP A 448 27.76 -8.02 -12.78
CA TRP A 448 29.04 -8.47 -12.21
C TRP A 448 29.32 -9.98 -12.27
N ASN A 449 28.84 -10.69 -13.31
CA ASN A 449 29.03 -12.15 -13.45
C ASN A 449 30.06 -12.55 -14.52
N ASN A 450 30.85 -11.58 -15.03
CA ASN A 450 31.86 -11.81 -16.05
C ASN A 450 31.32 -12.55 -17.30
N LEU A 451 30.09 -12.23 -17.71
CA LEU A 451 29.45 -12.79 -18.90
C LEU A 451 30.11 -12.24 -20.16
N THR A 452 30.49 -13.13 -21.09
CA THR A 452 31.04 -12.76 -22.40
C THR A 452 29.99 -12.78 -23.51
N SER A 453 28.89 -13.50 -23.30
CA SER A 453 27.79 -13.60 -24.26
C SER A 453 26.46 -13.79 -23.53
N PHE A 454 25.37 -13.35 -24.14
CA PHE A 454 24.02 -13.65 -23.66
C PHE A 454 23.73 -15.15 -23.74
N PRO A 455 22.90 -15.68 -22.82
CA PRO A 455 22.58 -17.08 -22.87
C PRO A 455 21.56 -17.39 -23.98
N LEU A 456 21.69 -18.56 -24.60
CA LEU A 456 20.76 -19.03 -25.63
C LEU A 456 19.35 -19.15 -25.04
N GLY A 457 18.38 -18.45 -25.62
CA GLY A 457 16.99 -18.46 -25.17
C GLY A 457 16.51 -17.20 -24.45
N ILE A 458 17.35 -16.16 -24.30
CA ILE A 458 16.89 -14.87 -23.74
C ILE A 458 15.94 -14.11 -24.69
N GLU A 459 16.14 -14.21 -26.01
CA GLU A 459 15.32 -13.50 -27.01
C GLU A 459 13.82 -13.86 -27.00
N PRO A 460 13.40 -15.15 -26.90
CA PRO A 460 11.99 -15.53 -26.87
C PRO A 460 11.27 -15.23 -25.54
N MET A 461 11.94 -14.68 -24.52
CA MET A 461 11.31 -14.37 -23.22
C MET A 461 10.33 -13.19 -23.33
N ASN A 462 9.06 -13.47 -23.62
CA ASN A 462 8.06 -12.44 -23.97
C ASN A 462 7.68 -11.50 -22.81
N ASN A 463 7.80 -11.94 -21.56
CA ASN A 463 7.42 -11.15 -20.40
C ASN A 463 8.57 -10.36 -19.75
N LEU A 464 9.80 -10.52 -20.26
CA LEU A 464 10.96 -9.78 -19.75
C LEU A 464 10.77 -8.29 -19.98
N ALA A 465 10.75 -7.52 -18.89
CA ALA A 465 10.57 -6.08 -18.87
C ALA A 465 11.86 -5.33 -18.49
N ILE A 466 12.65 -5.89 -17.57
CA ILE A 466 13.90 -5.30 -17.08
C ILE A 466 15.02 -6.33 -17.20
N LEU A 467 16.15 -5.90 -17.78
CA LEU A 467 17.38 -6.67 -17.90
C LEU A 467 18.57 -5.83 -17.46
N ASP A 468 19.24 -6.23 -16.38
CA ASP A 468 20.51 -5.62 -15.96
C ASP A 468 21.66 -6.59 -16.18
N VAL A 469 22.65 -6.17 -16.97
CA VAL A 469 23.88 -6.92 -17.26
C VAL A 469 25.12 -6.06 -17.04
N SER A 470 25.05 -5.08 -16.14
CA SER A 470 26.17 -4.18 -15.82
C SER A 470 27.40 -4.94 -15.29
N GLY A 471 28.60 -4.41 -15.52
CA GLY A 471 29.85 -5.00 -15.01
C GLY A 471 30.20 -6.37 -15.60
N ASN A 472 29.76 -6.65 -16.84
CA ASN A 472 30.10 -7.86 -17.57
C ASN A 472 31.10 -7.57 -18.71
N ALA A 473 31.46 -8.59 -19.48
CA ALA A 473 32.39 -8.52 -20.61
C ALA A 473 31.66 -8.77 -21.94
N LEU A 474 30.42 -8.30 -22.06
CA LEU A 474 29.61 -8.48 -23.26
C LEU A 474 30.17 -7.62 -24.40
N ASP A 475 30.17 -8.19 -25.61
CA ASP A 475 30.61 -7.55 -26.87
C ASP A 475 29.48 -7.41 -27.91
N GLN A 476 28.31 -8.03 -27.67
CA GLN A 476 27.13 -7.93 -28.52
C GLN A 476 25.85 -7.92 -27.68
N PHE A 477 24.81 -7.22 -28.15
CA PHE A 477 23.49 -7.18 -27.51
C PHE A 477 22.37 -7.64 -28.46
N PRO A 478 21.38 -8.41 -27.97
CA PRO A 478 20.28 -8.88 -28.80
C PRO A 478 19.34 -7.72 -29.16
N GLN A 479 19.37 -7.30 -30.43
CA GLN A 479 18.53 -6.22 -30.98
C GLN A 479 17.02 -6.50 -30.81
N SER A 480 16.65 -7.78 -30.71
CA SER A 480 15.28 -8.25 -30.44
C SER A 480 14.73 -7.75 -29.09
N LEU A 481 15.56 -7.66 -28.04
CA LEU A 481 15.12 -7.15 -26.73
C LEU A 481 14.93 -5.63 -26.75
N LEU A 482 15.85 -4.91 -27.39
CA LEU A 482 15.77 -3.45 -27.53
C LEU A 482 14.54 -3.02 -28.34
N SER A 483 14.23 -3.75 -29.42
CA SER A 483 13.06 -3.44 -30.27
C SER A 483 11.72 -3.71 -29.59
N ARG A 484 11.69 -4.58 -28.58
CA ARG A 484 10.50 -4.87 -27.75
C ARG A 484 10.27 -3.87 -26.62
N GLY A 485 11.20 -2.93 -26.41
CA GLY A 485 11.10 -1.93 -25.33
C GLY A 485 11.48 -2.46 -23.94
N VAL A 486 12.26 -3.54 -23.87
CA VAL A 486 12.85 -4.01 -22.61
C VAL A 486 13.79 -2.93 -22.07
N GLN A 487 13.67 -2.60 -20.78
CA GLN A 487 14.60 -1.68 -20.12
C GLN A 487 15.92 -2.42 -19.86
N VAL A 488 16.95 -2.09 -20.64
CA VAL A 488 18.28 -2.69 -20.53
C VAL A 488 19.25 -1.73 -19.82
N VAL A 489 19.86 -2.21 -18.74
CA VAL A 489 20.97 -1.53 -18.04
C VAL A 489 22.24 -2.36 -18.26
N ALA A 490 23.31 -1.75 -18.75
CA ALA A 490 24.51 -2.47 -19.21
C ALA A 490 25.81 -1.71 -18.93
N CYS A 491 25.88 -0.97 -17.83
CA CYS A 491 27.03 -0.15 -17.48
C CYS A 491 28.32 -0.98 -17.45
N GLY A 492 29.45 -0.44 -17.91
CA GLY A 492 30.75 -1.12 -17.81
C GLY A 492 30.93 -2.36 -18.70
N ASN A 493 30.13 -2.54 -19.76
CA ASN A 493 30.40 -3.52 -20.82
C ASN A 493 31.25 -2.91 -21.96
N ALA A 494 31.78 -3.75 -22.85
CA ALA A 494 32.59 -3.29 -23.98
C ALA A 494 31.77 -2.70 -25.15
N VAL A 495 30.43 -2.77 -25.09
CA VAL A 495 29.51 -2.36 -26.17
C VAL A 495 28.92 -0.98 -25.92
N ASP A 496 28.95 -0.14 -26.96
CA ASP A 496 28.08 1.03 -27.05
C ASP A 496 26.72 0.63 -27.63
N LEU A 497 25.72 0.53 -26.75
CA LEU A 497 24.34 0.21 -27.12
C LEU A 497 23.70 1.25 -28.06
N THR A 498 24.26 2.47 -28.18
CA THR A 498 23.72 3.51 -29.05
C THR A 498 23.81 3.17 -30.53
N GLU A 499 24.72 2.27 -30.93
CA GLU A 499 24.90 1.84 -32.33
C GLU A 499 23.70 1.02 -32.85
N PHE A 500 22.98 0.35 -31.95
CA PHE A 500 21.88 -0.56 -32.30
C PHE A 500 20.50 0.11 -32.28
N LEU A 501 20.44 1.39 -31.88
CA LEU A 501 19.21 2.14 -31.67
C LEU A 501 18.95 3.13 -32.80
N GLY A 502 17.70 3.19 -33.28
CA GLY A 502 17.26 4.26 -34.18
C GLY A 502 17.35 5.65 -33.51
N PRO A 503 17.25 6.77 -34.25
CA PRO A 503 17.53 8.11 -33.72
C PRO A 503 16.77 8.49 -32.44
N VAL A 504 15.49 8.09 -32.35
CA VAL A 504 14.65 8.30 -31.16
C VAL A 504 15.10 7.41 -30.00
N GLY A 505 15.36 6.13 -30.28
CA GLY A 505 15.84 5.16 -29.30
C GLY A 505 17.20 5.57 -28.73
N LYS A 506 18.11 6.04 -29.60
CA LYS A 506 19.43 6.56 -29.20
C LYS A 506 19.32 7.72 -28.23
N LYS A 507 18.45 8.71 -28.51
CA LYS A 507 18.26 9.86 -27.61
C LYS A 507 17.68 9.46 -26.25
N ILE A 508 16.68 8.56 -26.24
CA ILE A 508 16.09 8.04 -24.99
C ILE A 508 17.14 7.26 -24.20
N PHE A 509 17.88 6.39 -24.89
CA PHE A 509 18.92 5.58 -24.30
C PHE A 509 20.06 6.43 -23.74
N GLU A 510 20.59 7.41 -24.48
CA GLU A 510 21.63 8.32 -23.99
C GLU A 510 21.19 9.05 -22.72
N SER A 511 19.92 9.49 -22.65
CA SER A 511 19.39 10.12 -21.44
C SER A 511 19.28 9.16 -20.24
N SER A 512 18.81 7.92 -20.47
CA SER A 512 18.73 6.88 -19.43
C SER A 512 20.11 6.36 -19.00
N TRP A 513 20.99 6.15 -19.96
CA TRP A 513 22.36 5.70 -19.79
C TRP A 513 23.18 6.72 -19.02
N SER A 514 23.08 8.00 -19.37
CA SER A 514 23.79 9.06 -18.63
C SER A 514 23.33 9.16 -17.17
N ALA A 515 22.09 8.80 -16.86
CA ALA A 515 21.60 8.75 -15.48
C ALA A 515 22.12 7.52 -14.72
N ASN A 516 22.17 6.35 -15.37
CA ASN A 516 22.48 5.08 -14.70
C ASN A 516 23.97 4.68 -14.73
N CYS A 517 24.68 5.04 -15.80
CA CYS A 517 26.03 4.59 -16.13
C CYS A 517 27.04 5.74 -16.24
N ALA A 518 26.78 6.88 -15.56
CA ALA A 518 27.77 7.94 -15.45
C ALA A 518 29.06 7.43 -14.78
N ALA A 519 30.12 8.25 -14.83
CA ALA A 519 31.38 7.92 -14.18
C ALA A 519 31.13 7.55 -12.70
N PRO A 520 31.55 6.35 -12.27
CA PRO A 520 31.24 5.87 -10.93
C PRO A 520 32.04 6.66 -9.88
N CYS A 521 31.44 6.91 -8.71
CA CYS A 521 32.07 7.65 -7.62
C CYS A 521 33.15 6.83 -6.89
N ALA A 522 33.04 5.50 -6.93
CA ALA A 522 34.01 4.53 -6.43
C ALA A 522 34.15 3.36 -7.45
N PRO A 523 35.24 2.58 -7.41
CA PRO A 523 35.38 1.43 -8.31
C PRO A 523 34.16 0.50 -8.21
N ALA A 524 33.58 0.14 -9.35
CA ALA A 524 32.40 -0.72 -9.44
C ALA A 524 31.08 -0.18 -8.83
N CYS A 525 31.04 1.08 -8.38
CA CYS A 525 29.82 1.71 -7.89
C CYS A 525 29.14 2.58 -8.97
N PHE A 526 28.24 1.98 -9.74
CA PHE A 526 27.48 2.73 -10.76
C PHE A 526 26.39 3.60 -10.12
N PRO A 527 26.08 4.79 -10.69
CA PRO A 527 25.03 5.66 -10.16
C PRO A 527 23.67 4.99 -9.95
N CYS A 528 23.31 3.99 -10.75
CA CYS A 528 22.05 3.26 -10.57
C CYS A 528 22.01 2.35 -9.34
N MET A 529 23.13 2.13 -8.67
CA MET A 529 23.24 1.35 -7.43
C MET A 529 23.08 2.22 -6.18
N LEU A 530 23.31 3.54 -6.31
CA LEU A 530 23.22 4.47 -5.19
C LEU A 530 21.75 4.74 -4.82
N GLY A 531 21.39 4.52 -3.56
CA GLY A 531 20.05 4.84 -3.05
C GLY A 531 18.97 3.94 -3.65
N ASP A 532 19.32 2.72 -4.06
CA ASP A 532 18.41 1.73 -4.64
C ASP A 532 17.78 0.78 -3.60
N HIS A 533 18.02 1.09 -2.31
CA HIS A 533 17.58 0.36 -1.13
C HIS A 533 18.21 -1.03 -0.96
N GLU A 534 19.29 -1.34 -1.69
CA GLU A 534 20.17 -2.49 -1.43
C GLU A 534 21.54 -1.99 -0.96
N CYS A 535 22.10 -2.58 0.10
CA CYS A 535 23.42 -2.17 0.58
C CYS A 535 24.54 -2.77 -0.28
N HIS A 536 25.20 -1.92 -1.06
CA HIS A 536 26.34 -2.19 -1.92
C HIS A 536 27.63 -1.77 -1.21
N LEU A 537 28.45 -2.74 -0.77
CA LEU A 537 29.72 -2.45 -0.11
C LEU A 537 30.74 -1.79 -1.05
N GLU A 538 30.57 -1.97 -2.36
CA GLU A 538 31.35 -1.31 -3.40
C GLU A 538 31.02 0.19 -3.49
N CYS A 539 29.79 0.56 -3.13
CA CYS A 539 29.30 1.93 -3.04
C CYS A 539 29.40 2.52 -1.63
N PHE A 540 29.73 1.71 -0.62
CA PHE A 540 29.95 2.15 0.76
C PHE A 540 31.30 2.87 0.93
N ASP A 541 31.47 3.96 0.19
CA ASP A 541 32.65 4.84 0.19
C ASP A 541 32.22 6.28 0.50
N PRO A 542 33.03 7.10 1.21
CA PRO A 542 32.72 8.50 1.47
C PRO A 542 32.45 9.32 0.19
N SER A 543 33.11 8.98 -0.92
CA SER A 543 32.95 9.63 -2.23
C SER A 543 31.59 9.34 -2.87
N CYS A 544 30.97 8.24 -2.47
CA CYS A 544 29.65 7.77 -2.88
C CYS A 544 28.57 8.03 -1.80
N ASN A 545 28.87 8.89 -0.83
CA ASN A 545 27.98 9.20 0.29
C ASN A 545 27.51 7.93 1.04
N TYR A 546 28.37 6.91 1.13
CA TYR A 546 28.08 5.63 1.79
C TYR A 546 26.82 4.95 1.24
N ASP A 547 26.79 4.77 -0.08
CA ASP A 547 25.67 4.15 -0.80
C ASP A 547 24.34 4.90 -0.59
N ASP A 548 24.42 6.24 -0.53
CA ASP A 548 23.32 7.15 -0.18
C ASP A 548 22.50 6.75 1.08
N GLY A 549 23.13 5.99 1.99
CA GLY A 549 22.54 5.54 3.26
C GLY A 549 21.85 4.17 3.23
N ASP A 550 21.90 3.42 2.13
CA ASP A 550 21.27 2.10 2.03
C ASP A 550 21.88 1.08 3.01
N CYS A 551 23.16 1.27 3.35
CA CYS A 551 23.87 0.46 4.33
C CYS A 551 23.63 0.86 5.81
N ASP A 552 23.03 2.03 6.08
CA ASP A 552 22.83 2.53 7.45
C ASP A 552 21.98 1.58 8.29
N TYR A 553 21.02 0.92 7.64
CA TYR A 553 20.15 -0.06 8.26
C TYR A 553 20.90 -1.26 8.87
N PHE A 554 22.08 -1.60 8.35
CA PHE A 554 22.91 -2.70 8.84
C PHE A 554 23.93 -2.28 9.91
N GLY A 555 24.06 -0.98 10.18
CA GLY A 555 24.92 -0.43 11.23
C GLY A 555 26.41 -0.52 10.92
N PHE A 556 26.80 -0.39 9.66
CA PHE A 556 28.21 -0.28 9.28
C PHE A 556 28.81 1.04 9.78
N ASP A 557 30.09 1.00 10.15
CA ASP A 557 30.83 2.19 10.58
C ASP A 557 31.24 3.00 9.34
N LYS A 558 30.99 4.33 9.36
CA LYS A 558 31.31 5.28 8.28
C LYS A 558 32.72 5.85 8.42
#